data_AF-A0A1Z8YCS6-F1
#
_entry.id   AF-A0A1Z8YCS6-F1
#
_cell.length_a   1.000
_cell.length_b   1.000
_cell.length_c   1.000
_cell.angle_alpha   90.00
_cell.angle_beta   90.00
_cell.angle_gamma   90.00
#
_symmetry.space_group_name_H-M   'P 1'
#
loop_
_entity.id
_entity.type
_entity.pdbx_description
1 polymer ?
#
loop_
_entity_poly.entity_id
_entity_poly.type
_entity_poly.pdbx_seq_one_letter_code
_entity_poly.pdbx_strand_id
1 'polypeptide(L)'
;MTLGFTNLASAQDLVRGDQTVHVAVSGGGFYSQANATGWLAGILDLWPESDLAAPLANVQSLSGISGGSWFLTQIGYSQAFVDQLRTNRDGWTQSNGYLGQVRSTFEGYEAFNCSTLPDGALEDLCDTVAILNPVFSVLQASGDITDPRWQETCEDIVFNPFGMKDALQGIRMADIQSRPEWAREKDFIFTTVASGWDDVLCNRYVFPFSLLNQYVGSTNGPNNEPFAVPMLWSGVGPGRVAPDLLPGGDLELRYYEQDMSASDGVTTTIDRRAASDITVLGATAASSAAGGIAASYEFYRRTLNFSPQISNTLSNFLRNLSVPLRNTDAGFRTRGNVPSTRYDDLAAEQYLRISDGGIHDSTSVGALMHHIHRNDQLNDFEVILIDPMFYPLVSCNDLELPLPRSIAFLFGYSSEAPFLCLELGGVPGPDICTETDPCSSSVPAAQIQLFEPEDWPDESNVAWSWQGIDAPTGQIVDLKILSIPVTTVENLDLDLPAGRNGTLHVLAGAAEFQDGIPLSGGNLDSYDALYRSIRVALTAQDDPAGRNAIFDALNASPITPCIADLDEDGVVGGPDLAALLSKWGTDDAACDLDGDGIVGGAELSIILASWGPCETETP
;
A
#
# COMPACT_ATOMS: atom_id res chain seq x y z
N MET A 1 17.30 37.75 -0.74
CA MET A 1 16.41 38.43 0.21
C MET A 1 15.25 37.49 0.37
N THR A 2 15.14 36.86 1.54
CA THR A 2 14.14 35.83 1.84
C THR A 2 12.77 36.49 1.81
N LEU A 3 12.01 36.29 0.73
CA LEU A 3 10.58 36.64 0.71
C LEU A 3 9.87 35.52 1.46
N GLY A 4 9.17 35.91 2.52
CA GLY A 4 8.41 35.01 3.37
C GLY A 4 7.05 34.73 2.75
N PHE A 5 6.68 33.45 2.77
CA PHE A 5 5.36 32.94 2.43
C PHE A 5 4.28 33.50 3.38
N THR A 6 3.31 34.24 2.85
CA THR A 6 2.03 34.62 3.51
C THR A 6 1.07 34.96 2.36
N ASN A 7 -0.02 34.27 2.03
CA ASN A 7 -0.85 33.30 2.74
C ASN A 7 -1.30 32.20 1.78
N LEU A 8 -0.85 30.97 1.98
CA LEU A 8 -1.72 29.83 1.68
C LEU A 8 -2.92 29.93 2.61
N ALA A 9 -4.14 29.71 2.09
CA ALA A 9 -5.30 29.43 2.94
C ALA A 9 -4.86 28.45 4.03
N SER A 10 -5.13 28.77 5.30
CA SER A 10 -4.72 27.87 6.37
C SER A 10 -5.39 26.52 6.14
N ALA A 11 -4.79 25.41 6.60
CA ALA A 11 -5.39 24.09 6.45
C ALA A 11 -6.86 24.06 6.92
N GLN A 12 -7.24 24.90 7.90
CA GLN A 12 -8.61 25.07 8.40
C GLN A 12 -9.57 25.73 7.40
N ASP A 13 -9.07 26.66 6.56
CA ASP A 13 -9.88 27.38 5.58
C ASP A 13 -10.27 26.51 4.37
N LEU A 14 -9.64 25.34 4.23
CA LEU A 14 -9.85 24.37 3.14
C LEU A 14 -10.75 23.21 3.55
N VAL A 15 -11.21 23.17 4.81
CA VAL A 15 -12.07 22.12 5.35
C VAL A 15 -13.54 22.46 5.08
N ARG A 16 -14.30 21.54 4.47
CA ARG A 16 -15.75 21.73 4.23
C ARG A 16 -16.63 21.42 5.46
N GLY A 17 -16.10 20.69 6.44
CA GLY A 17 -16.78 20.41 7.70
C GLY A 17 -15.89 19.65 8.70
N ASP A 18 -16.35 19.48 9.93
CA ASP A 18 -15.54 18.88 11.02
C ASP A 18 -15.30 17.36 10.89
N GLN A 19 -15.74 16.74 9.79
CA GLN A 19 -15.65 15.30 9.58
C GLN A 19 -14.21 14.88 9.24
N THR A 20 -13.71 13.92 10.01
CA THR A 20 -12.37 13.35 9.85
C THR A 20 -12.36 12.34 8.71
N VAL A 21 -11.34 12.41 7.86
CA VAL A 21 -11.13 11.46 6.76
C VAL A 21 -9.99 10.50 7.10
N HIS A 22 -10.14 9.25 6.69
CA HIS A 22 -9.14 8.22 6.85
C HIS A 22 -8.77 7.66 5.46
N VAL A 23 -7.51 7.32 5.25
CA VAL A 23 -7.02 6.83 3.95
C VAL A 23 -6.48 5.41 4.12
N ALA A 24 -6.89 4.50 3.24
CA ALA A 24 -6.33 3.18 3.07
C ALA A 24 -5.68 3.06 1.69
N VAL A 25 -4.50 2.45 1.63
CA VAL A 25 -3.82 2.14 0.37
C VAL A 25 -3.66 0.63 0.28
N SER A 26 -4.24 0.03 -0.75
CA SER A 26 -4.19 -1.42 -0.99
C SER A 26 -2.77 -1.92 -1.32
N GLY A 27 -2.62 -3.24 -1.28
CA GLY A 27 -1.40 -3.95 -1.69
C GLY A 27 -1.15 -3.93 -3.20
N GLY A 28 -0.09 -4.59 -3.67
CA GLY A 28 0.26 -4.63 -5.10
C GLY A 28 1.59 -3.95 -5.49
N GLY A 29 2.55 -3.87 -4.57
CA GLY A 29 3.93 -3.43 -4.83
C GLY A 29 4.07 -2.10 -5.60
N PHE A 30 4.91 -2.06 -6.64
CA PHE A 30 5.19 -0.86 -7.43
C PHE A 30 3.95 -0.31 -8.13
N TYR A 31 3.02 -1.19 -8.50
CA TYR A 31 1.78 -0.78 -9.15
C TYR A 31 0.90 0.05 -8.19
N SER A 32 0.67 -0.44 -6.97
CA SER A 32 -0.05 0.31 -5.93
C SER A 32 0.70 1.58 -5.51
N GLN A 33 2.02 1.50 -5.35
CA GLN A 33 2.85 2.66 -5.02
C GLN A 33 2.73 3.76 -6.09
N ALA A 34 2.77 3.39 -7.38
CA ALA A 34 2.63 4.34 -8.49
C ALA A 34 1.21 4.91 -8.60
N ASN A 35 0.18 4.08 -8.38
CA ASN A 35 -1.21 4.49 -8.32
C ASN A 35 -1.42 5.56 -7.23
N ALA A 36 -1.05 5.26 -5.98
CA ALA A 36 -1.18 6.18 -4.85
C ALA A 36 -0.34 7.47 -5.02
N THR A 37 0.88 7.34 -5.56
CA THR A 37 1.71 8.51 -5.88
C THR A 37 1.09 9.35 -6.99
N GLY A 38 0.42 8.74 -7.98
CA GLY A 38 -0.29 9.43 -9.05
C GLY A 38 -1.47 10.25 -8.53
N TRP A 39 -2.30 9.66 -7.67
CA TRP A 39 -3.40 10.38 -7.02
C TRP A 39 -2.88 11.56 -6.20
N LEU A 40 -1.84 11.34 -5.37
CA LEU A 40 -1.30 12.42 -4.55
C LEU A 40 -0.62 13.51 -5.37
N ALA A 41 0.08 13.16 -6.46
CA ALA A 41 0.69 14.12 -7.36
C ALA A 41 -0.37 14.94 -8.10
N GLY A 42 -1.47 14.33 -8.55
CA GLY A 42 -2.57 15.05 -9.20
C GLY A 42 -3.33 15.94 -8.21
N ILE A 43 -3.49 15.51 -6.97
CA ILE A 43 -3.92 16.37 -5.86
C ILE A 43 -2.95 17.55 -5.71
N LEU A 44 -1.64 17.34 -5.66
CA LEU A 44 -0.69 18.46 -5.58
C LEU A 44 -0.72 19.38 -6.81
N ASP A 45 -1.03 18.87 -8.01
CA ASP A 45 -1.27 19.70 -9.19
C ASP A 45 -2.49 20.63 -9.03
N LEU A 46 -3.50 20.18 -8.28
CA LEU A 46 -4.69 20.95 -7.93
C LEU A 46 -4.46 21.91 -6.74
N TRP A 47 -3.34 21.78 -6.00
CA TRP A 47 -2.93 22.66 -4.91
C TRP A 47 -1.44 23.08 -5.05
N PRO A 48 -1.06 23.78 -6.13
CA PRO A 48 0.35 23.95 -6.55
C PRO A 48 1.23 24.67 -5.53
N GLU A 49 0.66 25.62 -4.79
CA GLU A 49 1.39 26.41 -3.79
C GLU A 49 1.54 25.69 -2.45
N SER A 50 0.77 24.63 -2.22
CA SER A 50 0.72 23.97 -0.91
C SER A 50 1.81 22.90 -0.73
N ASP A 51 2.10 22.59 0.53
CA ASP A 51 2.73 21.32 0.87
C ASP A 51 1.66 20.22 1.02
N LEU A 52 2.00 19.08 1.59
CA LEU A 52 1.01 18.03 1.85
C LEU A 52 0.02 18.36 2.99
N ALA A 53 0.27 19.39 3.79
CA ALA A 53 -0.55 19.68 4.97
C ALA A 53 -1.94 20.21 4.61
N ALA A 54 -2.02 21.08 3.61
CA ALA A 54 -3.29 21.66 3.14
C ALA A 54 -4.20 20.63 2.44
N PRO A 55 -3.77 19.92 1.38
CA PRO A 55 -4.62 18.94 0.69
C PRO A 55 -5.02 17.75 1.57
N LEU A 56 -4.22 17.43 2.60
CA LEU A 56 -4.48 16.35 3.55
C LEU A 56 -4.89 16.87 4.93
N ALA A 57 -5.46 18.06 5.03
CA ALA A 57 -5.83 18.69 6.30
C ALA A 57 -6.78 17.79 7.12
N ASN A 58 -7.84 17.28 6.49
CA ASN A 58 -8.85 16.42 7.12
C ASN A 58 -8.43 14.96 7.27
N VAL A 59 -7.35 14.55 6.61
CA VAL A 59 -6.87 13.17 6.72
C VAL A 59 -6.21 13.00 8.07
N GLN A 60 -6.75 12.16 8.95
CA GLN A 60 -6.15 11.88 10.25
C GLN A 60 -5.26 10.63 10.20
N SER A 61 -5.78 9.54 9.63
CA SER A 61 -5.14 8.23 9.70
C SER A 61 -4.94 7.65 8.31
N LEU A 62 -3.75 7.11 8.08
CA LEU A 62 -3.34 6.48 6.84
C LEU A 62 -2.92 5.03 7.14
N SER A 63 -3.61 4.08 6.51
CA SER A 63 -3.26 2.67 6.55
C SER A 63 -2.72 2.21 5.20
N GLY A 64 -1.77 1.29 5.22
CA GLY A 64 -1.18 0.78 3.99
C GLY A 64 -0.70 -0.64 4.15
N ILE A 65 -0.76 -1.37 3.06
CA ILE A 65 -0.19 -2.70 2.95
C ILE A 65 0.64 -2.83 1.67
N SER A 66 1.69 -3.65 1.68
CA SER A 66 2.54 -3.87 0.52
C SER A 66 3.03 -2.57 -0.14
N GLY A 67 2.77 -2.36 -1.43
CA GLY A 67 3.04 -1.10 -2.14
C GLY A 67 2.47 0.15 -1.45
N GLY A 68 1.30 0.04 -0.82
CA GLY A 68 0.74 1.11 0.00
C GLY A 68 1.59 1.43 1.23
N SER A 69 2.16 0.43 1.89
CA SER A 69 3.09 0.67 3.01
C SER A 69 4.41 1.29 2.54
N TRP A 70 4.85 1.01 1.30
CA TRP A 70 5.99 1.70 0.69
C TRP A 70 5.69 3.18 0.50
N PHE A 71 4.58 3.49 -0.14
CA PHE A 71 4.11 4.85 -0.36
C PHE A 71 3.96 5.64 0.95
N LEU A 72 3.30 5.06 1.95
CA LEU A 72 3.12 5.71 3.25
C LEU A 72 4.44 5.93 4.00
N THR A 73 5.39 5.01 3.87
CA THR A 73 6.74 5.21 4.41
C THR A 73 7.45 6.38 3.72
N GLN A 74 7.35 6.44 2.39
CA GLN A 74 7.95 7.49 1.57
C GLN A 74 7.39 8.87 1.94
N ILE A 75 6.08 9.06 1.97
CA ILE A 75 5.49 10.38 2.27
C ILE A 75 5.57 10.72 3.77
N GLY A 76 5.47 9.72 4.65
CA GLY A 76 5.35 9.90 6.09
C GLY A 76 6.69 10.02 6.82
N TYR A 77 7.79 9.56 6.22
CA TYR A 77 9.10 9.53 6.87
C TYR A 77 10.25 10.06 6.02
N SER A 78 10.08 10.25 4.70
CA SER A 78 11.12 10.79 3.82
C SER A 78 10.80 12.21 3.35
N GLN A 79 11.46 13.20 3.96
CA GLN A 79 11.38 14.58 3.48
C GLN A 79 11.88 14.70 2.03
N ALA A 80 12.94 13.95 1.67
CA ALA A 80 13.49 13.98 0.31
C ALA A 80 12.48 13.51 -0.75
N PHE A 81 11.67 12.49 -0.42
CA PHE A 81 10.62 12.02 -1.32
C PHE A 81 9.49 13.05 -1.47
N VAL A 82 9.04 13.63 -0.36
CA VAL A 82 8.02 14.70 -0.36
C VAL A 82 8.50 15.91 -1.17
N ASP A 83 9.75 16.33 -1.01
CA ASP A 83 10.34 17.43 -1.77
C ASP A 83 10.38 17.14 -3.27
N GLN A 84 10.70 15.89 -3.67
CA GLN A 84 10.69 15.48 -5.07
C GLN A 84 9.28 15.46 -5.66
N LEU A 85 8.28 14.99 -4.90
CA LEU A 85 6.89 15.02 -5.34
C LEU A 85 6.39 16.45 -5.53
N ARG A 86 6.82 17.40 -4.68
CA ARG A 86 6.48 18.81 -4.84
C ARG A 86 7.18 19.47 -6.03
N THR A 87 8.49 19.26 -6.16
CA THR A 87 9.34 20.06 -7.04
C THR A 87 9.66 19.43 -8.39
N ASN A 88 9.48 18.12 -8.55
CA ASN A 88 9.89 17.37 -9.75
C ASN A 88 8.91 16.22 -10.10
N ARG A 89 7.62 16.43 -9.89
CA ARG A 89 6.55 15.46 -10.22
C ARG A 89 6.51 15.04 -11.68
N ASP A 90 6.88 15.93 -12.61
CA ASP A 90 6.97 15.60 -14.05
C ASP A 90 8.22 14.77 -14.39
N GLY A 91 9.20 14.76 -13.50
CA GLY A 91 10.46 14.04 -13.67
C GLY A 91 10.47 12.64 -13.06
N TRP A 92 9.32 12.07 -12.71
CA TRP A 92 9.20 10.80 -11.97
C TRP A 92 10.03 9.64 -12.58
N THR A 93 10.09 9.55 -13.91
CA THR A 93 10.87 8.55 -14.67
C THR A 93 12.23 9.03 -15.16
N GLN A 94 12.54 10.32 -15.04
CA GLN A 94 13.86 10.84 -15.38
C GLN A 94 14.91 10.23 -14.44
N SER A 95 16.17 10.20 -14.85
CA SER A 95 17.24 9.53 -14.09
C SER A 95 17.43 10.07 -12.66
N ASN A 96 17.01 11.31 -12.40
CA ASN A 96 16.98 11.92 -11.08
C ASN A 96 15.65 11.71 -10.33
N GLY A 97 14.59 11.27 -10.99
CA GLY A 97 13.31 10.91 -10.38
C GLY A 97 13.32 9.52 -9.73
N TYR A 98 12.24 9.18 -9.03
CA TYR A 98 12.14 7.95 -8.27
C TYR A 98 12.18 6.70 -9.17
N LEU A 99 11.26 6.60 -10.14
CA LEU A 99 11.23 5.44 -11.03
C LEU A 99 12.47 5.37 -11.93
N GLY A 100 13.11 6.50 -12.24
CA GLY A 100 14.39 6.49 -12.94
C GLY A 100 15.53 5.90 -12.11
N GLN A 101 15.61 6.24 -10.82
CA GLN A 101 16.58 5.63 -9.90
C GLN A 101 16.27 4.13 -9.67
N VAL A 102 14.99 3.76 -9.52
CA VAL A 102 14.59 2.35 -9.45
C VAL A 102 15.00 1.61 -10.74
N ARG A 103 14.77 2.21 -11.92
CA ARG A 103 15.14 1.62 -13.21
C ARG A 103 16.61 1.28 -13.32
N SER A 104 17.49 2.13 -12.79
CA SER A 104 18.94 1.86 -12.82
C SER A 104 19.32 0.55 -12.12
N THR A 105 18.53 0.09 -11.14
CA THR A 105 18.75 -1.19 -10.46
C THR A 105 18.38 -2.40 -11.33
N PHE A 106 17.51 -2.20 -12.33
CA PHE A 106 17.09 -3.22 -13.29
C PHE A 106 17.82 -3.10 -14.64
N GLU A 107 18.77 -2.17 -14.80
CA GLU A 107 19.54 -2.01 -16.05
C GLU A 107 20.40 -3.25 -16.32
N GLY A 108 20.17 -3.90 -17.47
CA GLY A 108 20.87 -5.13 -17.86
C GLY A 108 20.29 -6.41 -17.26
N TYR A 109 19.14 -6.33 -16.57
CA TYR A 109 18.42 -7.49 -16.07
C TYR A 109 17.53 -8.12 -17.17
N GLU A 110 17.74 -9.41 -17.42
CA GLU A 110 16.84 -10.27 -18.20
C GLU A 110 16.08 -11.19 -17.23
N ALA A 111 14.90 -11.66 -17.63
CA ALA A 111 14.04 -12.52 -16.81
C ALA A 111 14.80 -13.67 -16.13
N PHE A 112 14.34 -14.05 -14.93
CA PHE A 112 14.98 -15.04 -14.07
C PHE A 112 15.42 -16.31 -14.82
N ASN A 113 16.66 -16.75 -14.59
CA ASN A 113 17.22 -17.97 -15.18
C ASN A 113 17.51 -19.03 -14.12
N CYS A 114 16.77 -20.14 -14.22
CA CYS A 114 16.91 -21.32 -13.37
C CYS A 114 18.34 -21.87 -13.22
N SER A 115 19.20 -21.73 -14.23
CA SER A 115 20.57 -22.26 -14.17
C SER A 115 21.46 -21.58 -13.13
N THR A 116 20.95 -20.52 -12.48
CA THR A 116 21.64 -19.79 -11.41
C THR A 116 21.40 -20.41 -10.02
N LEU A 117 20.52 -21.40 -9.88
CA LEU A 117 20.23 -22.07 -8.61
C LEU A 117 21.32 -23.09 -8.23
N PRO A 118 21.66 -23.23 -6.94
CA PRO A 118 22.85 -23.97 -6.49
C PRO A 118 22.76 -25.53 -6.50
N ASP A 119 21.61 -26.16 -6.79
CA ASP A 119 21.43 -27.62 -6.69
C ASP A 119 20.56 -28.25 -7.78
N GLY A 120 20.90 -29.47 -8.23
CA GLY A 120 20.14 -30.23 -9.24
C GLY A 120 18.77 -30.75 -8.78
N ALA A 121 18.49 -30.79 -7.47
CA ALA A 121 17.14 -31.02 -6.95
C ALA A 121 16.19 -29.84 -7.19
N LEU A 122 16.74 -28.69 -7.60
CA LEU A 122 15.98 -27.49 -7.96
C LEU A 122 15.70 -27.41 -9.49
N GLU A 123 16.05 -28.44 -10.26
CA GLU A 123 15.76 -28.50 -11.71
C GLU A 123 14.27 -28.79 -11.98
N ASP A 124 13.64 -29.66 -11.17
CA ASP A 124 12.17 -29.85 -11.12
C ASP A 124 11.44 -28.61 -10.56
N LEU A 125 12.18 -27.65 -9.99
CA LEU A 125 11.67 -26.41 -9.41
C LEU A 125 11.39 -25.34 -10.46
N CYS A 126 11.94 -25.42 -11.67
CA CYS A 126 11.83 -24.34 -12.66
C CYS A 126 10.39 -23.93 -12.95
N ASP A 127 9.50 -24.91 -13.05
CA ASP A 127 8.08 -24.67 -13.29
C ASP A 127 7.39 -24.04 -12.06
N THR A 128 7.89 -24.32 -10.85
CA THR A 128 7.42 -23.71 -9.59
C THR A 128 8.08 -22.35 -9.31
N VAL A 129 9.30 -22.15 -9.78
CA VAL A 129 10.07 -20.92 -9.67
C VAL A 129 9.58 -19.89 -10.70
N ALA A 130 9.05 -20.34 -11.83
CA ALA A 130 8.32 -19.51 -12.78
C ALA A 130 7.09 -18.83 -12.14
N ILE A 131 6.42 -19.51 -11.20
CA ILE A 131 5.31 -18.96 -10.41
C ILE A 131 5.81 -17.82 -9.49
N LEU A 132 7.02 -17.96 -8.94
CA LEU A 132 7.68 -16.94 -8.10
C LEU A 132 8.62 -16.02 -8.90
N ASN A 133 8.54 -16.04 -10.23
CA ASN A 133 9.46 -15.33 -11.13
C ASN A 133 9.56 -13.82 -10.84
N PRO A 134 8.47 -13.09 -10.53
CA PRO A 134 8.60 -11.69 -10.12
C PRO A 134 9.47 -11.52 -8.86
N VAL A 135 9.26 -12.37 -7.84
CA VAL A 135 10.03 -12.33 -6.59
C VAL A 135 11.49 -12.68 -6.84
N PHE A 136 11.76 -13.73 -7.61
CA PHE A 136 13.13 -14.10 -7.97
C PHE A 136 13.84 -13.08 -8.84
N SER A 137 13.09 -12.35 -9.67
CA SER A 137 13.65 -11.27 -10.49
C SER A 137 14.18 -10.14 -9.63
N VAL A 138 13.44 -9.77 -8.59
CA VAL A 138 13.85 -8.76 -7.62
C VAL A 138 14.98 -9.26 -6.72
N LEU A 139 14.93 -10.53 -6.29
CA LEU A 139 16.01 -11.14 -5.49
C LEU A 139 17.33 -11.20 -6.26
N GLN A 140 17.28 -11.59 -7.54
CA GLN A 140 18.45 -11.63 -8.40
C GLN A 140 19.01 -10.21 -8.65
N ALA A 141 18.14 -9.20 -8.79
CA ALA A 141 18.56 -7.80 -8.86
C ALA A 141 19.22 -7.31 -7.56
N SER A 142 18.80 -7.83 -6.39
CA SER A 142 19.37 -7.46 -5.08
C SER A 142 20.73 -8.12 -4.76
N GLY A 143 21.23 -9.02 -5.61
CA GLY A 143 22.65 -9.40 -5.64
C GLY A 143 23.04 -10.73 -4.98
N ASP A 144 22.17 -11.40 -4.21
CA ASP A 144 22.42 -12.76 -3.72
C ASP A 144 21.16 -13.61 -3.69
N ILE A 145 21.00 -14.45 -4.71
CA ILE A 145 19.88 -15.38 -4.82
C ILE A 145 20.01 -16.60 -3.88
N THR A 146 21.19 -16.85 -3.30
CA THR A 146 21.43 -18.05 -2.49
C THR A 146 20.93 -17.92 -1.06
N ASP A 147 20.68 -16.69 -0.59
CA ASP A 147 20.01 -16.38 0.68
C ASP A 147 19.09 -15.16 0.50
N PRO A 148 17.88 -15.36 -0.05
CA PRO A 148 17.00 -14.26 -0.40
C PRO A 148 16.47 -13.54 0.83
N ARG A 149 16.80 -12.26 0.98
CA ARG A 149 16.43 -11.46 2.15
C ARG A 149 15.58 -10.26 1.78
N TRP A 150 14.27 -10.42 1.99
CA TRP A 150 13.28 -9.45 1.50
C TRP A 150 13.43 -8.04 2.08
N GLN A 151 13.80 -7.92 3.36
CA GLN A 151 14.00 -6.62 3.98
C GLN A 151 15.13 -5.85 3.29
N GLU A 152 16.28 -6.47 3.10
CA GLU A 152 17.42 -5.88 2.38
C GLU A 152 17.03 -5.52 0.93
N THR A 153 16.31 -6.41 0.26
CA THR A 153 15.77 -6.15 -1.09
C THR A 153 14.88 -4.91 -1.15
N CYS A 154 13.94 -4.74 -0.21
CA CYS A 154 13.11 -3.54 -0.12
C CYS A 154 13.97 -2.28 0.09
N GLU A 155 14.95 -2.37 0.99
CA GLU A 155 15.83 -1.26 1.28
C GLU A 155 16.70 -0.86 0.07
N ASP A 156 17.22 -1.82 -0.69
CA ASP A 156 18.11 -1.59 -1.83
C ASP A 156 17.39 -1.12 -3.09
N ILE A 157 16.10 -1.42 -3.23
CA ILE A 157 15.36 -1.12 -4.46
C ILE A 157 14.32 -0.02 -4.23
N VAL A 158 13.46 -0.17 -3.22
CA VAL A 158 12.35 0.75 -2.95
C VAL A 158 12.82 1.98 -2.19
N PHE A 159 13.77 1.82 -1.26
CA PHE A 159 14.23 2.91 -0.40
C PHE A 159 15.62 3.45 -0.77
N ASN A 160 16.38 2.80 -1.64
CA ASN A 160 17.65 3.38 -2.09
C ASN A 160 17.50 4.72 -2.83
N PRO A 161 16.45 4.94 -3.67
CA PRO A 161 16.22 6.24 -4.30
C PRO A 161 16.24 7.39 -3.29
N PHE A 162 16.87 8.51 -3.67
CA PHE A 162 17.04 9.69 -2.82
C PHE A 162 17.80 9.43 -1.50
N GLY A 163 18.48 8.29 -1.36
CA GLY A 163 19.20 7.91 -0.15
C GLY A 163 18.29 7.57 1.04
N MET A 164 17.01 7.24 0.80
CA MET A 164 16.08 6.95 1.90
C MET A 164 16.51 5.75 2.73
N LYS A 165 17.17 4.75 2.13
CA LYS A 165 17.68 3.56 2.81
C LYS A 165 18.49 3.96 4.02
N ASP A 166 19.47 4.84 3.84
CA ASP A 166 20.36 5.31 4.89
C ASP A 166 19.66 6.28 5.84
N ALA A 167 18.85 7.20 5.29
CA ALA A 167 18.14 8.21 6.08
C ALA A 167 17.11 7.60 7.04
N LEU A 168 16.47 6.50 6.64
CA LEU A 168 15.42 5.82 7.42
C LEU A 168 15.96 4.73 8.36
N GLN A 169 17.27 4.43 8.34
CA GLN A 169 17.84 3.42 9.23
C GLN A 169 17.59 3.78 10.70
N GLY A 170 17.00 2.84 11.43
CA GLY A 170 16.78 2.97 12.88
C GLY A 170 15.64 3.90 13.29
N ILE A 171 15.01 4.61 12.36
CA ILE A 171 13.78 5.36 12.63
C ILE A 171 12.68 4.37 13.00
N ARG A 172 11.99 4.63 14.12
CA ARG A 172 10.87 3.80 14.61
C ARG A 172 9.54 4.39 14.17
N MET A 173 8.51 3.55 14.04
CA MET A 173 7.17 4.04 13.69
C MET A 173 6.64 5.07 14.69
N ALA A 174 6.90 4.87 15.99
CA ALA A 174 6.54 5.83 17.04
C ALA A 174 7.30 7.17 17.00
N ASP A 175 8.39 7.30 16.24
CA ASP A 175 9.21 8.51 16.23
C ASP A 175 8.61 9.58 15.31
N ILE A 176 7.57 10.23 15.81
CA ILE A 176 6.86 11.30 15.09
C ILE A 176 7.75 12.51 14.78
N GLN A 177 8.85 12.74 15.53
CA GLN A 177 9.71 13.91 15.34
C GLN A 177 10.60 13.78 14.11
N SER A 178 10.91 12.54 13.73
CA SER A 178 11.66 12.21 12.52
C SER A 178 10.82 12.30 11.24
N ARG A 179 9.51 12.55 11.35
CA ARG A 179 8.62 12.70 10.20
C ARG A 179 8.66 14.13 9.63
N PRO A 180 8.38 14.31 8.32
CA PRO A 180 8.01 15.59 7.74
C PRO A 180 6.92 16.29 8.56
N GLU A 181 6.94 17.62 8.60
CA GLU A 181 6.09 18.41 9.50
C GLU A 181 4.60 18.10 9.33
N TRP A 182 4.12 18.00 8.09
CA TRP A 182 2.73 17.67 7.75
C TRP A 182 2.26 16.31 8.34
N ALA A 183 3.18 15.37 8.54
CA ALA A 183 2.91 13.98 8.89
C ALA A 183 3.02 13.71 10.41
N ARG A 184 3.47 14.68 11.20
CA ARG A 184 3.74 14.48 12.65
C ARG A 184 2.47 14.20 13.46
N GLU A 185 1.36 14.79 13.05
CA GLU A 185 0.06 14.64 13.73
C GLU A 185 -0.78 13.50 13.12
N LYS A 186 -0.29 12.86 12.06
CA LYS A 186 -1.01 11.81 11.34
C LYS A 186 -0.73 10.44 11.94
N ASP A 187 -1.71 9.55 11.84
CA ASP A 187 -1.55 8.15 12.20
C ASP A 187 -1.10 7.34 10.98
N PHE A 188 -0.04 6.54 11.14
CA PHE A 188 0.40 5.59 10.12
C PHE A 188 0.24 4.16 10.64
N ILE A 189 -0.46 3.32 9.89
CA ILE A 189 -0.81 1.94 10.28
C ILE A 189 -0.43 0.99 9.15
N PHE A 190 0.44 0.03 9.43
CA PHE A 190 0.84 -0.99 8.46
C PHE A 190 0.30 -2.35 8.86
N THR A 191 -0.33 -3.02 7.90
CA THR A 191 -0.92 -4.34 8.08
C THR A 191 0.07 -5.42 7.66
N THR A 192 0.31 -6.40 8.52
CA THR A 192 1.09 -7.60 8.25
C THR A 192 0.34 -8.81 8.77
N VAL A 193 0.83 -10.01 8.54
CA VAL A 193 0.29 -11.21 9.19
C VAL A 193 1.39 -12.03 9.82
N ALA A 194 1.08 -12.66 10.96
CA ALA A 194 1.77 -13.85 11.39
C ALA A 194 1.17 -15.05 10.64
N SER A 195 2.01 -15.84 9.98
CA SER A 195 1.58 -17.11 9.38
C SER A 195 1.08 -18.04 10.47
N GLY A 196 -0.07 -18.68 10.24
CA GLY A 196 -0.58 -19.75 11.11
C GLY A 196 -0.14 -21.15 10.66
N TRP A 197 0.50 -21.27 9.50
CA TRP A 197 1.03 -22.54 8.99
C TRP A 197 2.44 -22.83 9.54
N ASP A 198 2.85 -24.10 9.57
CA ASP A 198 4.17 -24.57 10.07
C ASP A 198 5.34 -23.88 9.36
N ASP A 199 5.70 -22.68 9.81
CA ASP A 199 6.74 -21.86 9.22
C ASP A 199 8.12 -22.38 9.61
N VAL A 200 9.02 -22.43 8.62
CA VAL A 200 10.41 -22.85 8.85
C VAL A 200 11.21 -21.69 9.43
N LEU A 201 11.49 -21.76 10.73
CA LEU A 201 12.28 -20.72 11.41
C LEU A 201 13.77 -20.87 11.10
N CYS A 202 14.31 -22.08 11.32
CA CYS A 202 15.69 -22.44 11.04
C CYS A 202 15.87 -23.95 10.85
N ASN A 203 16.91 -24.35 10.11
CA ASN A 203 17.33 -25.75 9.96
C ASN A 203 18.62 -26.02 10.74
N ARG A 204 18.63 -27.09 11.55
CA ARG A 204 19.83 -27.58 12.24
C ARG A 204 20.10 -29.03 11.85
N TYR A 205 21.23 -29.26 11.18
CA TYR A 205 21.73 -30.61 10.97
C TYR A 205 22.32 -31.18 12.28
N VAL A 206 21.68 -32.21 12.84
CA VAL A 206 22.21 -32.99 13.97
C VAL A 206 22.30 -34.44 13.53
N PHE A 207 23.44 -34.80 12.94
CA PHE A 207 23.67 -36.13 12.38
C PHE A 207 23.27 -37.26 13.37
N PRO A 208 22.52 -38.27 12.94
CA PRO A 208 22.12 -38.61 11.57
C PRO A 208 20.79 -37.98 11.09
N PHE A 209 20.25 -36.99 11.80
CA PHE A 209 18.93 -36.38 11.52
C PHE A 209 19.06 -34.91 11.10
N SER A 210 18.12 -34.44 10.30
CA SER A 210 17.95 -33.01 9.98
C SER A 210 16.81 -32.49 10.84
N LEU A 211 17.10 -31.69 11.86
CA LEU A 211 16.07 -31.14 12.75
C LEU A 211 15.56 -29.82 12.17
N LEU A 212 14.26 -29.78 11.90
CA LEU A 212 13.54 -28.59 11.47
C LEU A 212 12.82 -28.00 12.69
N ASN A 213 13.14 -26.74 13.05
CA ASN A 213 12.36 -26.02 14.05
C ASN A 213 11.18 -25.35 13.34
N GLN A 214 9.99 -25.87 13.59
CA GLN A 214 8.72 -25.33 13.09
C GLN A 214 7.95 -24.68 14.23
N TYR A 215 7.08 -23.74 13.88
CA TYR A 215 6.11 -23.21 14.82
C TYR A 215 4.70 -23.21 14.23
N VAL A 216 3.70 -23.40 15.08
CA VAL A 216 2.28 -23.24 14.77
C VAL A 216 1.70 -22.14 15.63
N GLY A 217 1.07 -21.16 14.97
CA GLY A 217 0.31 -20.09 15.60
C GLY A 217 -1.15 -20.45 15.70
N SER A 218 -1.75 -20.29 16.88
CA SER A 218 -3.20 -20.33 17.02
C SER A 218 -3.68 -19.13 17.84
N THR A 219 -4.68 -18.42 17.34
CA THR A 219 -5.43 -17.43 18.11
C THR A 219 -6.44 -18.15 19.01
N ASN A 220 -6.93 -17.48 20.06
CA ASN A 220 -7.96 -18.01 20.97
C ASN A 220 -9.37 -18.17 20.33
N GLY A 221 -9.47 -18.19 19.00
CA GLY A 221 -10.71 -18.26 18.24
C GLY A 221 -11.23 -19.68 18.00
N PRO A 222 -12.55 -19.87 17.80
CA PRO A 222 -13.20 -21.19 17.70
C PRO A 222 -12.87 -21.99 16.44
N ASN A 223 -12.12 -21.43 15.47
CA ASN A 223 -12.15 -21.91 14.09
C ASN A 223 -10.90 -22.62 13.55
N ASN A 224 -9.81 -22.83 14.29
CA ASN A 224 -8.72 -23.79 13.96
C ASN A 224 -8.20 -23.88 12.48
N GLU A 225 -8.48 -22.89 11.64
CA GLU A 225 -8.16 -22.87 10.21
C GLU A 225 -7.06 -21.80 10.04
N PRO A 226 -5.83 -22.19 9.67
CA PRO A 226 -4.63 -21.54 10.19
C PRO A 226 -4.00 -20.56 9.20
N PHE A 227 -4.80 -19.83 8.41
CA PHE A 227 -4.22 -19.17 7.22
C PHE A 227 -3.34 -17.96 7.56
N ALA A 228 -3.84 -17.00 8.35
CA ALA A 228 -3.08 -15.80 8.70
C ALA A 228 -3.69 -15.08 9.90
N VAL A 229 -2.85 -14.53 10.79
CA VAL A 229 -3.27 -13.73 11.94
C VAL A 229 -2.89 -12.28 11.70
N PRO A 230 -3.85 -11.33 11.61
CA PRO A 230 -3.54 -9.92 11.41
C PRO A 230 -2.61 -9.36 12.49
N MET A 231 -1.58 -8.64 12.04
CA MET A 231 -0.63 -7.92 12.89
C MET A 231 -0.54 -6.47 12.43
N LEU A 232 -0.72 -5.53 13.37
CA LEU A 232 -0.76 -4.10 13.07
C LEU A 232 0.43 -3.38 13.68
N TRP A 233 1.25 -2.76 12.83
CA TRP A 233 2.31 -1.84 13.28
C TRP A 233 1.82 -0.42 13.11
N SER A 234 2.08 0.43 14.09
CA SER A 234 1.57 1.79 14.02
C SER A 234 2.49 2.82 14.64
N GLY A 235 2.35 4.04 14.14
CA GLY A 235 2.86 5.23 14.79
C GLY A 235 1.78 6.30 14.73
N VAL A 236 1.17 6.60 15.88
CA VAL A 236 0.01 7.49 15.97
C VAL A 236 0.38 8.87 16.45
N GLY A 237 -0.42 9.86 16.05
CA GLY A 237 -0.28 11.24 16.48
C GLY A 237 -0.51 11.42 17.99
N PRO A 238 -0.10 12.57 18.56
CA PRO A 238 -0.30 12.86 19.98
C PRO A 238 -1.76 12.76 20.41
N GLY A 239 -2.03 12.10 21.54
CA GLY A 239 -3.38 11.99 22.10
C GLY A 239 -4.28 10.93 21.45
N ARG A 240 -3.78 10.18 20.45
CA ARG A 240 -4.48 9.03 19.85
C ARG A 240 -4.10 7.72 20.51
N VAL A 241 -5.03 6.78 20.46
CA VAL A 241 -4.83 5.40 20.93
C VAL A 241 -4.31 4.60 19.74
N ALA A 242 -3.13 3.98 19.89
CA ALA A 242 -2.60 3.08 18.88
C ALA A 242 -3.48 1.84 18.74
N PRO A 243 -3.62 1.27 17.53
CA PRO A 243 -4.26 -0.01 17.34
C PRO A 243 -3.49 -1.11 18.10
N ASP A 244 -4.23 -2.10 18.54
CA ASP A 244 -3.68 -3.33 19.11
C ASP A 244 -2.86 -4.07 18.05
N LEU A 245 -1.66 -4.58 18.41
CA LEU A 245 -0.82 -5.36 17.50
C LEU A 245 -1.57 -6.57 16.96
N LEU A 246 -2.33 -7.24 17.82
CA LEU A 246 -3.14 -8.41 17.47
C LEU A 246 -4.61 -8.09 17.79
N PRO A 247 -5.35 -7.47 16.86
CA PRO A 247 -6.71 -7.00 17.13
C PRO A 247 -7.65 -8.13 17.60
N GLY A 248 -7.56 -9.31 16.99
CA GLY A 248 -8.34 -10.50 17.35
C GLY A 248 -7.95 -11.19 18.67
N GLY A 249 -6.98 -10.66 19.41
CA GLY A 249 -6.55 -11.21 20.71
C GLY A 249 -5.13 -11.77 20.73
N ASP A 250 -4.73 -12.26 21.90
CA ASP A 250 -3.40 -12.85 22.09
C ASP A 250 -3.14 -14.03 21.14
N LEU A 251 -1.90 -14.17 20.67
CA LEU A 251 -1.46 -15.22 19.77
C LEU A 251 -0.63 -16.26 20.53
N GLU A 252 -1.12 -17.50 20.61
CA GLU A 252 -0.35 -18.63 21.12
C GLU A 252 0.65 -19.08 20.06
N LEU A 253 1.94 -19.14 20.43
CA LEU A 253 2.99 -19.71 19.61
C LEU A 253 3.46 -21.04 20.19
N ARG A 254 3.44 -22.09 19.37
CA ARG A 254 3.99 -23.40 19.72
C ARG A 254 5.21 -23.72 18.88
N TYR A 255 6.32 -24.07 19.51
CA TYR A 255 7.58 -24.44 18.85
C TYR A 255 7.87 -25.93 19.05
N TYR A 256 8.27 -26.63 17.98
CA TYR A 256 8.64 -28.04 18.04
C TYR A 256 9.60 -28.45 16.91
N GLU A 257 10.16 -29.66 17.04
CA GLU A 257 11.02 -30.29 16.04
C GLU A 257 10.23 -31.31 15.21
N GLN A 258 10.25 -31.22 13.87
CA GLN A 258 9.41 -32.03 12.97
C GLN A 258 9.68 -33.55 13.01
N ASP A 259 10.87 -33.97 13.48
CA ASP A 259 11.26 -35.39 13.60
C ASP A 259 10.76 -36.05 14.90
N MET A 260 10.22 -35.28 15.85
CA MET A 260 9.57 -35.79 17.05
C MET A 260 8.06 -35.60 16.91
N SER A 261 7.28 -36.69 17.05
CA SER A 261 5.82 -36.58 17.08
C SER A 261 5.41 -35.48 18.08
N ALA A 262 4.64 -34.49 17.63
CA ALA A 262 4.26 -33.18 18.20
C ALA A 262 3.88 -33.10 19.71
N SER A 263 4.62 -33.79 20.58
CA SER A 263 4.35 -34.01 22.00
C SER A 263 5.37 -33.33 22.92
N ASP A 264 6.54 -32.94 22.39
CA ASP A 264 7.63 -32.28 23.14
C ASP A 264 7.92 -30.86 22.58
N GLY A 265 6.91 -29.99 22.58
CA GLY A 265 7.03 -28.58 22.17
C GLY A 265 6.92 -27.58 23.33
N VAL A 266 7.40 -26.34 23.12
CA VAL A 266 7.23 -25.23 24.07
C VAL A 266 6.22 -24.23 23.54
N THR A 267 5.39 -23.71 24.43
CA THR A 267 4.39 -22.68 24.12
C THR A 267 4.75 -21.35 24.77
N THR A 268 4.56 -20.26 24.04
CA THR A 268 4.61 -18.87 24.54
C THR A 268 3.43 -18.09 23.93
N THR A 269 3.24 -16.84 24.35
CA THR A 269 2.10 -16.02 23.89
C THR A 269 2.54 -14.60 23.58
N ILE A 270 2.28 -14.13 22.37
CA ILE A 270 2.39 -12.69 22.03
C ILE A 270 1.09 -12.01 22.44
N ASP A 271 1.20 -10.95 23.23
CA ASP A 271 0.07 -10.17 23.72
C ASP A 271 -0.43 -9.16 22.67
N ARG A 272 -1.74 -8.88 22.69
CA ARG A 272 -2.38 -7.92 21.77
C ARG A 272 -2.03 -6.43 21.99
N ARG A 273 -0.92 -6.12 22.67
CA ARG A 273 -0.56 -4.73 23.01
C ARG A 273 -0.25 -3.88 21.78
N ALA A 274 -0.24 -2.56 21.90
CA ALA A 274 0.27 -1.70 20.83
C ALA A 274 1.76 -1.96 20.57
N ALA A 275 2.15 -2.14 19.31
CA ALA A 275 3.54 -2.34 18.92
C ALA A 275 3.99 -1.26 17.93
N SER A 276 4.58 -0.22 18.48
CA SER A 276 5.00 0.99 17.75
C SER A 276 6.53 1.17 17.73
N ASP A 277 7.24 0.28 18.42
CA ASP A 277 8.69 0.32 18.60
C ASP A 277 9.45 -0.41 17.48
N ILE A 278 8.79 -1.04 16.51
CA ILE A 278 9.46 -1.56 15.31
C ILE A 278 10.08 -0.41 14.48
N THR A 279 11.16 -0.69 13.74
CA THR A 279 11.70 0.27 12.77
C THR A 279 10.74 0.44 11.59
N VAL A 280 10.64 1.65 11.04
CA VAL A 280 9.75 1.91 9.89
C VAL A 280 10.08 0.97 8.73
N LEU A 281 11.36 0.85 8.36
CA LEU A 281 11.80 -0.08 7.31
C LEU A 281 11.50 -1.56 7.63
N GLY A 282 11.48 -1.94 8.92
CA GLY A 282 11.16 -3.30 9.34
C GLY A 282 9.68 -3.61 9.21
N ALA A 283 8.83 -2.68 9.66
CA ALA A 283 7.38 -2.78 9.51
C ALA A 283 6.96 -2.78 8.03
N THR A 284 7.56 -1.91 7.24
CA THR A 284 7.28 -1.79 5.81
C THR A 284 7.72 -3.03 5.03
N ALA A 285 8.91 -3.57 5.30
CA ALA A 285 9.36 -4.81 4.68
C ALA A 285 8.44 -5.99 5.04
N ALA A 286 8.01 -6.10 6.30
CA ALA A 286 7.09 -7.13 6.73
C ALA A 286 5.73 -6.99 6.03
N SER A 287 5.19 -5.77 6.01
CA SER A 287 3.94 -5.41 5.34
C SER A 287 3.95 -5.67 3.83
N SER A 288 5.12 -5.82 3.20
CA SER A 288 5.24 -6.08 1.76
C SER A 288 5.84 -7.43 1.39
N ALA A 289 6.05 -8.32 2.36
CA ALA A 289 6.66 -9.63 2.17
C ALA A 289 5.70 -10.64 1.53
N ALA A 290 5.20 -10.37 0.32
CA ALA A 290 4.16 -11.19 -0.33
C ALA A 290 4.67 -12.61 -0.63
N GLY A 291 5.94 -12.72 -1.03
CA GLY A 291 6.62 -14.00 -1.17
C GLY A 291 6.85 -14.74 0.17
N GLY A 292 6.54 -14.13 1.31
CA GLY A 292 6.76 -14.71 2.63
C GLY A 292 5.94 -15.96 2.92
N ILE A 293 4.79 -16.16 2.26
CA ILE A 293 4.02 -17.41 2.35
C ILE A 293 4.83 -18.64 1.90
N ALA A 294 5.83 -18.42 1.03
CA ALA A 294 6.77 -19.45 0.60
C ALA A 294 7.71 -19.93 1.73
N ALA A 295 7.71 -19.31 2.90
CA ALA A 295 8.41 -19.81 4.09
C ALA A 295 7.68 -20.98 4.77
N SER A 296 6.44 -21.26 4.37
CA SER A 296 5.60 -22.30 4.97
C SER A 296 5.82 -23.67 4.34
N TYR A 297 6.08 -24.67 5.18
CA TYR A 297 6.15 -26.08 4.73
C TYR A 297 4.78 -26.59 4.25
N GLU A 298 3.72 -26.23 4.98
CA GLU A 298 2.37 -26.72 4.71
C GLU A 298 1.77 -26.09 3.45
N PHE A 299 2.21 -24.89 3.03
CA PHE A 299 1.86 -24.31 1.73
C PHE A 299 2.23 -25.27 0.59
N TYR A 300 3.48 -25.73 0.55
CA TYR A 300 3.93 -26.66 -0.50
C TYR A 300 3.24 -28.03 -0.39
N ARG A 301 3.06 -28.53 0.84
CA ARG A 301 2.52 -29.87 1.07
C ARG A 301 1.01 -29.97 0.83
N ARG A 302 0.24 -28.97 1.27
CA ARG A 302 -1.24 -28.99 1.19
C ARG A 302 -1.76 -28.30 -0.07
N THR A 303 -1.17 -27.17 -0.44
CA THR A 303 -1.67 -26.36 -1.56
C THR A 303 -1.09 -26.84 -2.88
N LEU A 304 0.23 -27.03 -2.95
CA LEU A 304 0.91 -27.46 -4.18
C LEU A 304 1.10 -28.98 -4.27
N ASN A 305 0.71 -29.73 -3.23
CA ASN A 305 0.79 -31.19 -3.16
C ASN A 305 2.20 -31.76 -3.44
N PHE A 306 3.24 -31.07 -2.96
CA PHE A 306 4.62 -31.51 -3.13
C PHE A 306 5.02 -32.59 -2.12
N SER A 307 6.07 -33.35 -2.46
CA SER A 307 6.65 -34.32 -1.54
C SER A 307 7.19 -33.62 -0.28
N PRO A 308 7.24 -34.30 0.88
CA PRO A 308 7.83 -33.74 2.09
C PRO A 308 9.25 -33.23 1.90
N GLN A 309 10.07 -33.92 1.11
CA GLN A 309 11.47 -33.56 0.85
C GLN A 309 11.59 -32.26 0.05
N ILE A 310 10.77 -32.10 -0.98
CA ILE A 310 10.74 -30.88 -1.82
C ILE A 310 10.18 -29.71 -1.00
N SER A 311 9.07 -29.93 -0.29
CA SER A 311 8.42 -28.92 0.55
C SER A 311 9.38 -28.36 1.61
N ASN A 312 10.17 -29.22 2.26
CA ASN A 312 11.15 -28.80 3.26
C ASN A 312 12.33 -28.02 2.64
N THR A 313 12.85 -28.50 1.50
CA THR A 313 13.94 -27.81 0.78
C THR A 313 13.52 -26.40 0.37
N LEU A 314 12.32 -26.26 -0.21
CA LEU A 314 11.76 -24.99 -0.68
C LEU A 314 11.49 -24.00 0.45
N SER A 315 10.70 -24.41 1.44
CA SER A 315 10.36 -23.55 2.58
C SER A 315 11.60 -23.09 3.34
N ASN A 316 12.61 -23.96 3.47
CA ASN A 316 13.89 -23.57 4.07
C ASN A 316 14.68 -22.59 3.18
N PHE A 317 14.74 -22.79 1.87
CA PHE A 317 15.44 -21.89 0.95
C PHE A 317 14.80 -20.48 0.94
N LEU A 318 13.46 -20.43 0.98
CA LEU A 318 12.67 -19.19 0.89
C LEU A 318 12.28 -18.59 2.23
N ARG A 319 12.74 -19.16 3.36
CA ARG A 319 12.37 -18.72 4.72
C ARG A 319 12.58 -17.22 5.00
N ASN A 320 13.54 -16.60 4.31
CA ASN A 320 13.92 -15.19 4.49
C ASN A 320 13.19 -14.23 3.53
N LEU A 321 12.28 -14.76 2.71
CA LEU A 321 11.24 -13.96 2.07
C LEU A 321 10.19 -13.48 3.06
N SER A 322 9.93 -14.26 4.12
CA SER A 322 9.17 -13.79 5.26
C SER A 322 10.11 -13.07 6.24
N VAL A 323 9.72 -11.87 6.65
CA VAL A 323 10.56 -11.04 7.51
C VAL A 323 10.60 -11.68 8.90
N PRO A 324 11.80 -11.97 9.43
CA PRO A 324 11.88 -12.50 10.78
C PRO A 324 11.45 -11.45 11.79
N LEU A 325 10.80 -11.87 12.88
CA LEU A 325 10.45 -11.00 14.00
C LEU A 325 10.90 -11.62 15.31
N ARG A 326 11.61 -10.84 16.12
CA ARG A 326 11.98 -11.16 17.50
C ARG A 326 11.34 -10.14 18.44
N ASN A 327 10.64 -10.62 19.47
CA ASN A 327 10.17 -9.79 20.57
C ASN A 327 11.16 -9.87 21.72
N THR A 328 11.93 -8.80 21.92
CA THR A 328 12.94 -8.73 22.99
C THR A 328 12.51 -7.74 24.07
N ASP A 329 13.14 -7.78 25.24
CA ASP A 329 12.95 -6.75 26.28
C ASP A 329 13.25 -5.32 25.76
N ALA A 330 14.08 -5.19 24.73
CA ALA A 330 14.41 -3.93 24.08
C ALA A 330 13.46 -3.58 22.93
N GLY A 331 12.39 -4.37 22.73
CA GLY A 331 11.40 -4.19 21.69
C GLY A 331 11.52 -5.13 20.49
N PHE A 332 10.69 -4.91 19.48
CA PHE A 332 10.65 -5.72 18.27
C PHE A 332 11.87 -5.50 17.37
N ARG A 333 12.37 -6.57 16.74
CA ARG A 333 13.51 -6.55 15.82
C ARG A 333 13.25 -7.44 14.62
N THR A 334 13.54 -6.93 13.43
CA THR A 334 13.38 -7.66 12.17
C THR A 334 14.67 -8.13 11.52
N ARG A 335 15.82 -7.85 12.16
CA ARG A 335 17.15 -8.18 11.64
C ARG A 335 17.91 -9.13 12.54
N GLY A 336 18.87 -9.80 11.91
CA GLY A 336 19.80 -10.72 12.56
C GLY A 336 19.47 -12.17 12.20
N ASN A 337 20.48 -13.02 12.22
CA ASN A 337 20.28 -14.45 11.99
C ASN A 337 19.44 -15.05 13.12
N VAL A 338 18.52 -15.94 12.75
CA VAL A 338 17.88 -16.84 13.71
C VAL A 338 19.00 -17.58 14.44
N PRO A 339 19.12 -17.45 15.77
CA PRO A 339 20.14 -18.19 16.51
C PRO A 339 19.94 -19.69 16.27
N SER A 340 21.01 -20.44 15.98
CA SER A 340 20.97 -21.91 15.81
C SER A 340 20.76 -22.63 17.14
N THR A 341 19.59 -22.41 17.73
CA THR A 341 19.28 -22.64 19.14
C THR A 341 18.17 -23.68 19.35
N ARG A 342 17.90 -24.00 20.62
CA ARG A 342 16.80 -24.88 21.03
C ARG A 342 15.48 -24.11 20.89
N TYR A 343 14.36 -24.81 20.71
CA TYR A 343 13.03 -24.19 20.70
C TYR A 343 12.74 -23.35 21.97
N ASP A 344 13.39 -23.64 23.10
CA ASP A 344 13.32 -22.86 24.34
C ASP A 344 13.78 -21.39 24.12
N ASP A 345 14.87 -21.19 23.38
CA ASP A 345 15.43 -19.87 23.12
C ASP A 345 14.56 -19.09 22.11
N LEU A 346 14.01 -19.79 21.11
CA LEU A 346 13.06 -19.23 20.16
C LEU A 346 11.77 -18.79 20.86
N ALA A 347 11.28 -19.59 21.81
CA ALA A 347 10.10 -19.26 22.61
C ALA A 347 10.34 -18.10 23.59
N ALA A 348 11.55 -18.01 24.15
CA ALA A 348 11.93 -16.91 25.04
C ALA A 348 11.94 -15.55 24.33
N GLU A 349 12.29 -15.52 23.05
CA GLU A 349 12.29 -14.30 22.22
C GLU A 349 11.04 -14.18 21.33
N GLN A 350 10.07 -15.10 21.51
CA GLN A 350 8.81 -15.16 20.77
C GLN A 350 9.03 -14.99 19.26
N TYR A 351 9.99 -15.74 18.74
CA TYR A 351 10.41 -15.64 17.35
C TYR A 351 9.26 -16.09 16.43
N LEU A 352 8.97 -15.32 15.39
CA LEU A 352 8.11 -15.78 14.30
C LEU A 352 8.55 -15.17 12.96
N ARG A 353 7.82 -15.55 11.92
CA ARG A 353 7.94 -15.06 10.55
C ARG A 353 6.70 -14.25 10.23
N ILE A 354 6.90 -13.01 9.81
CA ILE A 354 5.82 -12.10 9.42
C ILE A 354 5.90 -11.83 7.93
N SER A 355 4.76 -11.95 7.29
CA SER A 355 4.61 -11.81 5.85
C SER A 355 3.67 -10.66 5.52
N ASP A 356 3.55 -10.35 4.23
CA ASP A 356 2.55 -9.39 3.73
C ASP A 356 1.18 -9.75 4.32
N GLY A 357 0.55 -8.76 4.94
CA GLY A 357 -0.65 -8.95 5.75
C GLY A 357 -1.94 -9.20 4.98
N GLY A 358 -1.86 -9.27 3.66
CA GLY A 358 -3.01 -9.51 2.82
C GLY A 358 -3.37 -10.97 2.88
N ILE A 359 -4.41 -11.32 3.64
CA ILE A 359 -5.29 -12.41 3.17
C ILE A 359 -5.90 -11.94 1.83
N HIS A 360 -6.04 -10.61 1.64
CA HIS A 360 -6.40 -9.87 0.40
C HIS A 360 -5.70 -8.48 0.35
N ASP A 361 -5.54 -7.88 -0.83
CA ASP A 361 -4.86 -6.58 -1.01
C ASP A 361 -5.55 -5.40 -0.30
N SER A 362 -6.85 -5.48 0.05
CA SER A 362 -7.60 -4.42 0.77
C SER A 362 -7.62 -4.56 2.30
N THR A 363 -6.77 -5.41 2.88
CA THR A 363 -6.64 -5.59 4.34
C THR A 363 -6.19 -4.33 5.09
N SER A 364 -5.64 -3.33 4.41
CA SER A 364 -5.37 -2.01 4.97
C SER A 364 -6.65 -1.35 5.51
N VAL A 365 -7.80 -1.53 4.84
CA VAL A 365 -9.11 -1.06 5.33
C VAL A 365 -9.45 -1.70 6.68
N GLY A 366 -9.23 -3.00 6.84
CA GLY A 366 -9.50 -3.70 8.11
C GLY A 366 -8.68 -3.13 9.27
N ALA A 367 -7.38 -2.89 9.06
CA ALA A 367 -6.51 -2.27 10.05
C ALA A 367 -6.94 -0.85 10.41
N LEU A 368 -7.38 -0.09 9.42
CA LEU A 368 -7.89 1.26 9.60
C LEU A 368 -9.18 1.27 10.42
N MET A 369 -10.13 0.37 10.10
CA MET A 369 -11.40 0.26 10.81
C MET A 369 -11.21 -0.12 12.28
N HIS A 370 -10.26 -1.02 12.60
CA HIS A 370 -9.87 -1.29 13.98
C HIS A 370 -9.32 -0.04 14.68
N HIS A 371 -8.43 0.72 14.03
CA HIS A 371 -7.91 1.96 14.62
C HIS A 371 -8.99 3.01 14.87
N ILE A 372 -9.91 3.19 13.91
CA ILE A 372 -11.09 4.06 14.03
C ILE A 372 -11.95 3.62 15.22
N HIS A 373 -12.15 2.31 15.39
CA HIS A 373 -12.85 1.74 16.55
C HIS A 373 -12.18 2.13 17.87
N ARG A 374 -10.86 1.91 17.98
CA ARG A 374 -10.09 2.17 19.20
C ARG A 374 -10.07 3.63 19.63
N ASN A 375 -10.39 4.55 18.71
CA ASN A 375 -10.45 5.99 18.94
C ASN A 375 -11.88 6.54 18.99
N ASP A 376 -12.91 5.68 19.08
CA ASP A 376 -14.33 6.07 19.16
C ASP A 376 -14.84 6.87 17.94
N GLN A 377 -14.28 6.61 16.75
CA GLN A 377 -14.54 7.37 15.50
C GLN A 377 -15.39 6.61 14.47
N LEU A 378 -16.04 5.50 14.85
CA LEU A 378 -16.80 4.65 13.91
C LEU A 378 -18.19 5.18 13.51
N ASN A 379 -18.68 6.28 14.07
CA ASN A 379 -19.99 6.80 13.64
C ASN A 379 -19.76 7.84 12.54
N ASP A 380 -20.37 7.63 11.38
CA ASP A 380 -20.27 8.50 10.21
C ASP A 380 -18.81 8.67 9.74
N PHE A 381 -18.11 7.54 9.62
CA PHE A 381 -16.71 7.52 9.18
C PHE A 381 -16.56 7.76 7.68
N GLU A 382 -15.45 8.39 7.28
CA GLU A 382 -15.08 8.58 5.87
C GLU A 382 -13.77 7.86 5.59
N VAL A 383 -13.79 6.88 4.68
CA VAL A 383 -12.59 6.13 4.26
C VAL A 383 -12.36 6.30 2.77
N ILE A 384 -11.21 6.85 2.41
CA ILE A 384 -10.68 6.84 1.05
C ILE A 384 -9.84 5.58 0.87
N LEU A 385 -10.22 4.68 -0.02
CA LEU A 385 -9.44 3.53 -0.43
C LEU A 385 -8.79 3.78 -1.80
N ILE A 386 -7.47 3.90 -1.84
CA ILE A 386 -6.72 3.89 -3.09
C ILE A 386 -6.42 2.43 -3.46
N ASP A 387 -7.07 1.95 -4.52
CA ASP A 387 -7.02 0.55 -4.94
C ASP A 387 -6.45 0.42 -6.35
N PRO A 388 -5.44 -0.43 -6.57
CA PRO A 388 -5.09 -0.85 -7.91
C PRO A 388 -6.17 -1.78 -8.46
N MET A 389 -6.81 -1.41 -9.56
CA MET A 389 -7.81 -2.25 -10.22
C MET A 389 -7.13 -3.42 -10.92
N PHE A 390 -7.06 -4.57 -10.26
CA PHE A 390 -6.60 -5.81 -10.90
C PHE A 390 -7.72 -6.46 -11.72
N TYR A 391 -7.47 -6.72 -13.01
CA TYR A 391 -8.35 -7.46 -13.90
C TYR A 391 -8.10 -8.98 -13.79
N PRO A 392 -9.13 -9.84 -13.98
CA PRO A 392 -10.51 -9.50 -14.31
C PRO A 392 -11.34 -9.03 -13.11
N LEU A 393 -12.26 -8.09 -13.37
CA LEU A 393 -13.26 -7.66 -12.38
C LEU A 393 -14.19 -8.81 -12.01
N VAL A 394 -14.64 -8.83 -10.76
CA VAL A 394 -15.65 -9.77 -10.29
C VAL A 394 -17.01 -9.33 -10.82
N SER A 395 -17.70 -10.22 -11.53
CA SER A 395 -19.07 -10.03 -12.02
C SER A 395 -19.88 -11.27 -11.68
N CYS A 396 -20.44 -11.31 -10.48
CA CYS A 396 -21.35 -12.37 -10.04
C CYS A 396 -22.80 -11.94 -10.29
N ASN A 397 -23.72 -12.89 -10.45
CA ASN A 397 -25.11 -12.63 -10.88
C ASN A 397 -25.96 -11.72 -9.96
N ASP A 398 -25.40 -11.22 -8.84
CA ASP A 398 -26.02 -10.26 -7.92
C ASP A 398 -25.23 -8.93 -7.79
N LEU A 399 -24.01 -8.83 -8.34
CA LEU A 399 -23.23 -7.59 -8.37
C LEU A 399 -23.73 -6.71 -9.51
N GLU A 400 -24.42 -5.61 -9.17
CA GLU A 400 -24.90 -4.64 -10.16
C GLU A 400 -23.75 -3.87 -10.83
N LEU A 401 -22.62 -3.70 -10.13
CA LEU A 401 -21.39 -3.13 -10.65
C LEU A 401 -20.22 -4.12 -10.57
N PRO A 402 -19.45 -4.34 -11.66
CA PRO A 402 -18.21 -5.11 -11.60
C PRO A 402 -17.15 -4.41 -10.73
N LEU A 403 -16.60 -5.12 -9.75
CA LEU A 403 -15.63 -4.58 -8.79
C LEU A 403 -14.28 -5.31 -8.87
N PRO A 404 -13.17 -4.62 -8.59
CA PRO A 404 -11.91 -5.26 -8.24
C PRO A 404 -12.13 -6.29 -7.12
N ARG A 405 -11.46 -7.44 -7.24
CA ARG A 405 -11.61 -8.54 -6.29
C ARG A 405 -11.30 -8.12 -4.86
N SER A 406 -10.24 -7.32 -4.70
CA SER A 406 -9.79 -6.67 -3.46
C SER A 406 -10.94 -5.95 -2.73
N ILE A 407 -11.75 -5.19 -3.46
CA ILE A 407 -12.91 -4.45 -2.93
C ILE A 407 -14.08 -5.38 -2.66
N ALA A 408 -14.38 -6.31 -3.57
CA ALA A 408 -15.48 -7.26 -3.40
C ALA A 408 -15.35 -8.09 -2.11
N PHE A 409 -14.12 -8.42 -1.69
CA PHE A 409 -13.86 -9.11 -0.42
C PHE A 409 -14.33 -8.33 0.81
N LEU A 410 -14.33 -6.99 0.78
CA LEU A 410 -14.81 -6.16 1.89
C LEU A 410 -16.31 -6.36 2.14
N PHE A 411 -17.06 -6.74 1.11
CA PHE A 411 -18.51 -7.03 1.15
C PHE A 411 -18.81 -8.52 1.34
N GLY A 412 -17.79 -9.35 1.60
CA GLY A 412 -17.96 -10.78 1.88
C GLY A 412 -18.03 -11.66 0.64
N TYR A 413 -17.61 -11.16 -0.52
CA TYR A 413 -17.36 -12.02 -1.67
C TYR A 413 -16.31 -13.09 -1.32
N SER A 414 -16.51 -14.35 -1.72
CA SER A 414 -15.51 -15.41 -1.53
C SER A 414 -15.39 -16.24 -2.81
N SER A 415 -14.22 -16.23 -3.45
CA SER A 415 -13.91 -17.16 -4.55
C SER A 415 -13.34 -18.46 -3.99
N GLU A 416 -13.66 -19.61 -4.61
CA GLU A 416 -12.99 -20.90 -4.29
C GLU A 416 -11.51 -20.94 -4.68
N ALA A 417 -11.04 -19.97 -5.49
CA ALA A 417 -9.65 -19.90 -5.89
C ALA A 417 -8.77 -19.36 -4.74
N PRO A 418 -7.66 -20.05 -4.40
CA PRO A 418 -6.74 -19.56 -3.37
C PRO A 418 -6.15 -18.20 -3.76
N PHE A 419 -5.78 -17.42 -2.74
CA PHE A 419 -5.16 -16.09 -2.78
C PHE A 419 -4.07 -15.91 -3.86
N LEU A 420 -3.42 -17.01 -4.24
CA LEU A 420 -2.37 -17.06 -5.23
C LEU A 420 -2.92 -17.57 -6.58
N CYS A 421 -3.79 -16.79 -7.24
CA CYS A 421 -4.07 -16.98 -8.67
C CYS A 421 -2.86 -16.50 -9.49
N LEU A 422 -1.75 -17.22 -9.41
CA LEU A 422 -0.67 -17.10 -10.37
C LEU A 422 -1.12 -17.88 -11.59
N GLU A 423 -1.29 -17.23 -12.74
CA GLU A 423 -1.60 -17.94 -13.99
C GLU A 423 -0.55 -19.03 -14.21
N LEU A 424 -0.95 -20.29 -13.98
CA LEU A 424 -0.10 -21.47 -14.14
C LEU A 424 0.07 -21.74 -15.63
N GLY A 425 0.86 -20.91 -16.30
CA GLY A 425 1.26 -21.11 -17.68
C GLY A 425 2.14 -22.36 -17.82
N GLY A 426 1.51 -23.53 -17.96
CA GLY A 426 2.14 -24.72 -18.53
C GLY A 426 2.59 -25.84 -17.57
N VAL A 427 2.22 -25.82 -16.28
CA VAL A 427 2.56 -26.92 -15.35
C VAL A 427 1.44 -27.98 -15.36
N PRO A 428 1.72 -29.26 -15.68
CA PRO A 428 0.72 -30.31 -15.56
C PRO A 428 0.50 -30.69 -14.08
N GLY A 429 -0.45 -30.03 -13.44
CA GLY A 429 -1.07 -30.36 -12.15
C GLY A 429 -2.57 -30.06 -12.20
N PRO A 430 -3.39 -30.38 -11.19
CA PRO A 430 -4.74 -29.83 -11.14
C PRO A 430 -4.60 -28.31 -11.19
N ASP A 431 -5.23 -27.66 -12.17
CA ASP A 431 -5.29 -26.22 -12.24
C ASP A 431 -5.76 -25.73 -10.86
N ILE A 432 -4.87 -25.11 -10.08
CA ILE A 432 -5.24 -24.55 -8.78
C ILE A 432 -6.23 -23.37 -8.99
N CYS A 433 -6.37 -22.95 -10.25
CA CYS A 433 -7.42 -22.08 -10.78
C CYS A 433 -8.41 -22.89 -11.65
N THR A 434 -8.98 -24.01 -11.18
CA THR A 434 -10.13 -24.56 -11.90
C THR A 434 -11.21 -23.49 -11.96
N GLU A 435 -11.74 -23.24 -13.16
CA GLU A 435 -12.99 -22.50 -13.42
C GLU A 435 -14.17 -23.16 -12.68
N THR A 436 -14.17 -23.15 -11.34
CA THR A 436 -15.41 -23.33 -10.61
C THR A 436 -16.17 -22.01 -10.69
N ASP A 437 -17.48 -22.14 -10.87
CA ASP A 437 -18.39 -21.02 -11.00
C ASP A 437 -18.12 -20.05 -9.83
N PRO A 438 -17.67 -18.81 -10.09
CA PRO A 438 -17.38 -17.83 -9.03
C PRO A 438 -18.60 -17.55 -8.15
N CYS A 439 -19.78 -18.06 -8.54
CA CYS A 439 -21.06 -17.92 -7.86
C CYS A 439 -21.56 -19.20 -7.14
N SER A 440 -20.80 -20.32 -7.08
CA SER A 440 -21.30 -21.57 -6.48
C SER A 440 -20.68 -21.97 -5.14
N SER A 441 -21.46 -21.74 -4.07
CA SER A 441 -21.53 -22.37 -2.72
C SER A 441 -20.29 -22.85 -1.95
N SER A 442 -20.17 -22.28 -0.73
CA SER A 442 -19.64 -22.83 0.53
C SER A 442 -18.13 -23.03 0.67
N VAL A 443 -17.41 -21.90 0.73
CA VAL A 443 -16.14 -21.77 1.45
C VAL A 443 -16.41 -20.96 2.73
N PRO A 444 -15.74 -21.23 3.87
CA PRO A 444 -15.95 -20.45 5.09
C PRO A 444 -15.78 -18.95 4.78
N ALA A 445 -16.73 -18.13 5.25
CA ALA A 445 -16.77 -16.69 5.03
C ALA A 445 -15.37 -16.06 5.15
N ALA A 446 -15.02 -15.26 4.14
CA ALA A 446 -13.75 -14.55 4.06
C ALA A 446 -13.50 -13.78 5.38
N GLN A 447 -12.36 -14.01 6.00
CA GLN A 447 -11.95 -13.42 7.30
C GLN A 447 -11.90 -11.88 7.30
N ILE A 448 -12.24 -11.21 6.19
CA ILE A 448 -12.16 -9.75 6.00
C ILE A 448 -13.48 -9.15 5.51
N GLN A 449 -14.62 -9.85 5.62
CA GLN A 449 -15.88 -9.13 5.45
C GLN A 449 -15.94 -8.01 6.50
N LEU A 450 -16.05 -6.76 6.04
CA LEU A 450 -16.14 -5.57 6.88
C LEU A 450 -17.50 -4.88 6.73
N PHE A 451 -18.16 -5.04 5.59
CA PHE A 451 -19.41 -4.35 5.24
C PHE A 451 -20.53 -5.32 4.83
N GLU A 452 -21.77 -4.87 5.01
CA GLU A 452 -22.98 -5.65 4.68
C GLU A 452 -23.10 -5.88 3.15
N PRO A 453 -23.50 -7.08 2.71
CA PRO A 453 -23.67 -7.37 1.28
C PRO A 453 -25.00 -6.85 0.73
N GLU A 454 -25.96 -6.41 1.56
CA GLU A 454 -27.22 -5.82 1.03
C GLU A 454 -26.99 -4.45 0.37
N ASP A 455 -25.86 -3.81 0.66
CA ASP A 455 -25.37 -2.56 0.05
C ASP A 455 -24.36 -2.84 -1.08
N TRP A 456 -24.62 -3.83 -1.95
CA TRP A 456 -23.74 -4.10 -3.10
C TRP A 456 -23.59 -2.83 -3.97
N PRO A 457 -22.36 -2.44 -4.34
CA PRO A 457 -22.16 -1.29 -5.20
C PRO A 457 -22.86 -1.46 -6.56
N ASP A 458 -23.47 -0.39 -7.03
CA ASP A 458 -24.13 -0.28 -8.33
C ASP A 458 -23.61 0.94 -9.12
N GLU A 459 -24.17 1.17 -10.32
CA GLU A 459 -23.77 2.32 -11.16
C GLU A 459 -24.08 3.69 -10.54
N SER A 460 -25.00 3.77 -9.56
CA SER A 460 -25.27 5.02 -8.83
C SER A 460 -24.16 5.40 -7.86
N ASN A 461 -23.32 4.44 -7.46
CA ASN A 461 -22.13 4.71 -6.65
C ASN A 461 -20.94 5.27 -7.45
N VAL A 462 -21.01 5.28 -8.79
CA VAL A 462 -19.92 5.82 -9.62
C VAL A 462 -19.97 7.34 -9.60
N ALA A 463 -19.10 7.95 -8.79
CA ALA A 463 -18.95 9.40 -8.72
C ALA A 463 -18.26 9.94 -9.97
N TRP A 464 -17.30 9.19 -10.52
CA TRP A 464 -16.58 9.55 -11.73
C TRP A 464 -15.89 8.34 -12.38
N SER A 465 -15.67 8.40 -13.68
CA SER A 465 -14.89 7.41 -14.43
C SER A 465 -14.19 8.04 -15.62
N TRP A 466 -12.99 7.56 -15.93
CA TRP A 466 -12.20 8.03 -17.06
C TRP A 466 -11.44 6.87 -17.69
N GLN A 467 -11.28 6.91 -19.01
CA GLN A 467 -10.44 6.00 -19.76
C GLN A 467 -9.64 6.80 -20.77
N GLY A 468 -8.34 6.53 -20.85
CA GLY A 468 -7.45 7.18 -21.80
C GLY A 468 -6.32 6.29 -22.26
N ILE A 469 -5.56 6.79 -23.22
CA ILE A 469 -4.36 6.13 -23.73
C ILE A 469 -3.16 6.99 -23.33
N ASP A 470 -2.22 6.39 -22.61
CA ASP A 470 -0.97 7.05 -22.28
C ASP A 470 -0.13 7.22 -23.56
N ALA A 471 0.07 8.46 -24.01
CA ALA A 471 0.67 8.71 -25.32
C ALA A 471 2.09 8.13 -25.51
N PRO A 472 3.00 8.15 -24.51
CA PRO A 472 4.33 7.57 -24.65
C PRO A 472 4.36 6.04 -24.75
N THR A 473 3.50 5.34 -24.00
CA THR A 473 3.51 3.87 -23.93
C THR A 473 2.47 3.20 -24.83
N GLY A 474 1.42 3.94 -25.21
CA GLY A 474 0.27 3.42 -25.93
C GLY A 474 -0.68 2.57 -25.07
N GLN A 475 -0.44 2.47 -23.76
CA GLN A 475 -1.25 1.67 -22.85
C GLN A 475 -2.60 2.33 -22.58
N ILE A 476 -3.65 1.52 -22.50
CA ILE A 476 -4.95 1.93 -21.98
C ILE A 476 -4.87 2.03 -20.45
N VAL A 477 -5.37 3.14 -19.91
CA VAL A 477 -5.52 3.36 -18.48
C VAL A 477 -6.99 3.67 -18.16
N ASP A 478 -7.54 2.96 -17.18
CA ASP A 478 -8.88 3.10 -16.65
C ASP A 478 -8.82 3.65 -15.22
N LEU A 479 -9.61 4.69 -14.94
CA LEU A 479 -9.72 5.30 -13.62
C LEU A 479 -11.18 5.37 -13.21
N LYS A 480 -11.45 5.14 -11.93
CA LYS A 480 -12.80 5.21 -11.37
C LYS A 480 -12.78 5.76 -9.96
N ILE A 481 -13.76 6.60 -9.64
CA ILE A 481 -14.05 6.99 -8.26
C ILE A 481 -15.44 6.48 -7.91
N LEU A 482 -15.50 5.62 -6.89
CA LEU A 482 -16.75 5.14 -6.30
C LEU A 482 -16.98 5.83 -4.96
N SER A 483 -18.23 6.12 -4.62
CA SER A 483 -18.63 6.56 -3.28
C SER A 483 -19.75 5.65 -2.80
N ILE A 484 -19.41 4.78 -1.85
CA ILE A 484 -20.26 3.67 -1.41
C ILE A 484 -20.64 3.90 0.05
N PRO A 485 -21.92 4.20 0.36
CA PRO A 485 -22.40 4.14 1.73
C PRO A 485 -22.24 2.71 2.26
N VAL A 486 -21.71 2.55 3.47
CA VAL A 486 -21.42 1.24 4.05
C VAL A 486 -21.89 1.15 5.50
N THR A 487 -22.32 -0.05 5.88
CA THR A 487 -22.60 -0.42 7.27
C THR A 487 -21.66 -1.55 7.69
N THR A 488 -20.98 -1.41 8.84
CA THR A 488 -20.05 -2.44 9.31
C THR A 488 -20.75 -3.75 9.69
N VAL A 489 -20.10 -4.88 9.44
CA VAL A 489 -20.44 -6.18 10.04
C VAL A 489 -19.49 -6.52 11.19
N GLU A 490 -19.89 -7.47 12.04
CA GLU A 490 -19.03 -7.94 13.13
C GLU A 490 -17.83 -8.72 12.56
N ASN A 491 -16.62 -8.28 12.90
CA ASN A 491 -15.38 -8.98 12.55
C ASN A 491 -14.54 -9.18 13.82
N LEU A 492 -14.50 -10.42 14.32
CA LEU A 492 -13.81 -10.75 15.57
C LEU A 492 -12.29 -10.76 15.44
N ASP A 493 -11.76 -11.03 14.24
CA ASP A 493 -10.32 -11.05 14.00
C ASP A 493 -9.73 -9.63 14.00
N LEU A 494 -10.58 -8.62 13.79
CA LEU A 494 -10.23 -7.19 13.76
C LEU A 494 -10.86 -6.39 14.91
N ASP A 495 -11.53 -7.02 15.88
CA ASP A 495 -12.27 -6.34 16.97
C ASP A 495 -13.23 -5.26 16.45
N LEU A 496 -13.93 -5.52 15.34
CA LEU A 496 -14.83 -4.57 14.69
C LEU A 496 -16.30 -4.87 15.03
N PRO A 497 -17.05 -3.93 15.63
CA PRO A 497 -18.48 -4.12 15.86
C PRO A 497 -19.34 -3.84 14.61
N ALA A 498 -20.48 -4.54 14.53
CA ALA A 498 -21.49 -4.32 13.47
C ALA A 498 -22.32 -3.02 13.66
N GLY A 499 -23.00 -2.60 12.59
CA GLY A 499 -24.04 -1.57 12.62
C GLY A 499 -23.54 -0.14 12.70
N ARG A 500 -22.33 0.13 12.19
CA ARG A 500 -21.73 1.47 12.13
C ARG A 500 -21.74 1.97 10.70
N ASN A 501 -22.30 3.16 10.50
CA ASN A 501 -22.44 3.76 9.17
C ASN A 501 -21.22 4.60 8.82
N GLY A 502 -20.88 4.63 7.54
CA GLY A 502 -19.90 5.52 6.97
C GLY A 502 -19.94 5.48 5.44
N THR A 503 -18.93 6.08 4.82
CA THR A 503 -18.76 6.07 3.36
C THR A 503 -17.37 5.55 3.01
N LEU A 504 -17.32 4.66 2.02
CA LEU A 504 -16.11 4.18 1.38
C LEU A 504 -15.97 4.83 0.00
N HIS A 505 -14.99 5.74 -0.12
CA HIS A 505 -14.59 6.35 -1.38
C HIS A 505 -13.46 5.54 -2.03
N VAL A 506 -13.72 4.84 -3.12
CA VAL A 506 -12.71 4.03 -3.80
C VAL A 506 -12.11 4.82 -4.97
N LEU A 507 -10.82 5.07 -4.92
CA LEU A 507 -10.02 5.69 -5.98
C LEU A 507 -9.26 4.57 -6.70
N ALA A 508 -9.85 4.10 -7.79
CA ALA A 508 -9.47 2.87 -8.45
C ALA A 508 -8.71 3.18 -9.76
N GLY A 509 -7.57 2.53 -9.99
CA GLY A 509 -6.75 2.73 -11.20
C GLY A 509 -6.19 1.45 -11.83
N ALA A 510 -6.39 1.29 -13.13
CA ALA A 510 -6.01 0.13 -13.95
C ALA A 510 -5.16 0.55 -15.16
N ALA A 511 -4.04 -0.10 -15.44
CA ALA A 511 -3.31 -0.06 -16.71
C ALA A 511 -3.21 -1.48 -17.29
N GLU A 512 -2.82 -1.62 -18.56
CA GLU A 512 -2.74 -2.95 -19.21
C GLU A 512 -1.80 -3.93 -18.50
N PHE A 513 -0.69 -3.45 -17.95
CA PHE A 513 0.24 -4.27 -17.15
C PHE A 513 0.07 -3.95 -15.67
N GLN A 514 -0.20 -4.99 -14.88
CA GLN A 514 -0.64 -4.84 -13.50
C GLN A 514 0.19 -5.63 -12.49
N ASP A 515 1.32 -6.22 -12.87
CA ASP A 515 2.11 -6.95 -11.85
C ASP A 515 2.63 -5.98 -10.80
N GLY A 516 2.57 -6.40 -9.52
CA GLY A 516 3.09 -5.58 -8.42
C GLY A 516 4.61 -5.46 -8.41
N ILE A 517 5.32 -6.23 -9.24
CA ILE A 517 6.78 -6.27 -9.32
C ILE A 517 7.21 -6.24 -10.79
N PRO A 518 8.20 -5.41 -11.17
CA PRO A 518 8.70 -5.40 -12.53
C PRO A 518 9.43 -6.71 -12.87
N LEU A 519 9.02 -7.36 -13.96
CA LEU A 519 9.71 -8.53 -14.53
C LEU A 519 10.96 -8.13 -15.33
N SER A 520 11.02 -6.87 -15.76
CA SER A 520 12.09 -6.27 -16.57
C SER A 520 12.04 -4.75 -16.44
N GLY A 521 13.10 -4.06 -16.91
CA GLY A 521 13.11 -2.60 -16.96
C GLY A 521 11.98 -1.98 -17.81
N GLY A 522 11.43 -2.71 -18.79
CA GLY A 522 10.30 -2.24 -19.61
C GLY A 522 8.97 -2.22 -18.86
N ASN A 523 8.81 -3.02 -17.81
CA ASN A 523 7.58 -3.03 -17.01
C ASN A 523 7.38 -1.74 -16.22
N LEU A 524 8.47 -1.03 -15.90
CA LEU A 524 8.44 0.27 -15.23
C LEU A 524 7.75 1.35 -16.06
N ASP A 525 7.69 1.21 -17.39
CA ASP A 525 6.96 2.14 -18.27
C ASP A 525 5.45 2.11 -17.97
N SER A 526 4.92 0.96 -17.52
CA SER A 526 3.49 0.81 -17.20
C SER A 526 3.11 1.52 -15.90
N TYR A 527 3.98 1.45 -14.88
CA TYR A 527 3.78 2.19 -13.63
C TYR A 527 3.84 3.71 -13.86
N ASP A 528 4.69 4.14 -14.79
CA ASP A 528 4.76 5.52 -15.22
C ASP A 528 3.52 5.96 -16.00
N ALA A 529 3.04 5.13 -16.93
CA ALA A 529 1.80 5.38 -17.66
C ALA A 529 0.62 5.58 -16.71
N LEU A 530 0.49 4.72 -15.69
CA LEU A 530 -0.51 4.84 -14.65
C LEU A 530 -0.36 6.16 -13.86
N TYR A 531 0.83 6.42 -13.32
CA TYR A 531 1.14 7.64 -12.57
C TYR A 531 0.79 8.92 -13.37
N ARG A 532 1.22 9.02 -14.63
CA ARG A 532 0.98 10.19 -15.48
C ARG A 532 -0.50 10.33 -15.85
N SER A 533 -1.16 9.22 -16.17
CA SER A 533 -2.57 9.23 -16.57
C SER A 533 -3.49 9.67 -15.44
N ILE A 534 -3.24 9.23 -14.20
CA ILE A 534 -3.99 9.69 -13.02
C ILE A 534 -3.87 11.20 -12.86
N ARG A 535 -2.64 11.74 -12.91
CA ARG A 535 -2.40 13.18 -12.79
C ARG A 535 -3.16 13.97 -13.87
N VAL A 536 -3.00 13.56 -15.13
CA VAL A 536 -3.67 14.23 -16.26
C VAL A 536 -5.18 14.21 -16.08
N ALA A 537 -5.76 13.06 -15.75
CA ALA A 537 -7.20 12.92 -15.62
C ALA A 537 -7.77 13.77 -14.47
N LEU A 538 -7.07 13.88 -13.35
CA LEU A 538 -7.47 14.72 -12.21
C LEU A 538 -7.45 16.22 -12.51
N THR A 539 -6.53 16.65 -13.36
CA THR A 539 -6.33 18.07 -13.70
C THR A 539 -7.07 18.49 -14.97
N ALA A 540 -7.82 17.58 -15.60
CA ALA A 540 -8.53 17.85 -16.85
C ALA A 540 -9.55 18.99 -16.66
N GLN A 541 -9.35 20.09 -17.40
CA GLN A 541 -10.22 21.27 -17.28
C GLN A 541 -11.64 21.00 -17.79
N ASP A 542 -11.75 20.18 -18.83
CA ASP A 542 -12.99 19.80 -19.51
C ASP A 542 -13.80 18.71 -18.79
N ASP A 543 -13.22 18.07 -17.76
CA ASP A 543 -13.89 17.09 -16.92
C ASP A 543 -13.77 17.42 -15.42
N PRO A 544 -14.55 18.41 -14.93
CA PRO A 544 -14.54 18.83 -13.53
C PRO A 544 -15.05 17.78 -12.53
N ALA A 545 -15.73 16.73 -12.99
CA ALA A 545 -16.37 15.78 -12.09
C ALA A 545 -15.34 14.97 -11.30
N GLY A 546 -14.22 14.58 -11.92
CA GLY A 546 -13.17 13.81 -11.26
C GLY A 546 -12.51 14.57 -10.11
N ARG A 547 -12.10 15.82 -10.35
CA ARG A 547 -11.55 16.68 -9.29
C ARG A 547 -12.56 16.92 -8.17
N ASN A 548 -13.82 17.16 -8.49
CA ASN A 548 -14.87 17.39 -7.49
C ASN A 548 -15.09 16.15 -6.62
N ALA A 549 -15.12 14.96 -7.20
CA ALA A 549 -15.25 13.72 -6.45
C ALA A 549 -14.08 13.50 -5.45
N ILE A 550 -12.87 13.96 -5.78
CA ILE A 550 -11.72 13.92 -4.85
C ILE A 550 -11.85 14.94 -3.73
N PHE A 551 -12.25 16.18 -4.05
CA PHE A 551 -12.52 17.20 -3.03
C PHE A 551 -13.60 16.75 -2.06
N ASP A 552 -14.68 16.15 -2.58
CA ASP A 552 -15.77 15.59 -1.77
C ASP A 552 -15.24 14.48 -0.83
N ALA A 553 -14.47 13.52 -1.36
CA ALA A 553 -13.89 12.43 -0.57
C ALA A 553 -12.90 12.92 0.51
N LEU A 554 -12.13 13.98 0.22
CA LEU A 554 -11.22 14.61 1.19
C LEU A 554 -11.95 15.55 2.18
N ASN A 555 -13.27 15.73 2.03
CA ASN A 555 -14.05 16.72 2.75
C ASN A 555 -13.39 18.13 2.67
N ALA A 556 -12.79 18.43 1.52
CA ALA A 556 -11.94 19.59 1.30
C ALA A 556 -12.50 20.46 0.17
N SER A 557 -12.20 21.76 0.21
CA SER A 557 -12.46 22.65 -0.93
C SER A 557 -11.21 22.78 -1.81
N PRO A 558 -11.39 22.94 -3.14
CA PRO A 558 -10.29 23.35 -4.00
C PRO A 558 -9.66 24.64 -3.48
N ILE A 559 -8.32 24.67 -3.47
CA ILE A 559 -7.65 25.95 -3.64
C ILE A 559 -7.90 26.30 -5.11
N THR A 560 -8.79 27.24 -5.37
CA THR A 560 -8.86 27.84 -6.69
C THR A 560 -7.56 28.63 -6.85
N PRO A 561 -6.61 28.22 -7.73
CA PRO A 561 -5.46 29.05 -8.02
C PRO A 561 -6.04 30.31 -8.62
N CYS A 562 -5.83 31.40 -7.91
CA CYS A 562 -6.31 32.69 -8.30
C CYS A 562 -5.40 33.15 -9.43
N ILE A 563 -5.71 32.76 -10.67
CA ILE A 563 -4.83 33.03 -11.82
C ILE A 563 -4.51 34.52 -11.99
N ALA A 564 -5.32 35.39 -11.37
CA ALA A 564 -5.15 36.83 -11.35
C ALA A 564 -4.30 37.37 -10.19
N ASP A 565 -3.89 36.53 -9.24
CA ASP A 565 -2.97 36.82 -8.14
C ASP A 565 -1.54 36.50 -8.62
N LEU A 566 -0.93 37.50 -9.24
CA LEU A 566 0.37 37.42 -9.91
C LEU A 566 1.55 37.60 -8.97
N ASP A 567 1.33 38.16 -7.77
CA ASP A 567 2.35 38.26 -6.72
C ASP A 567 2.16 37.28 -5.56
N GLU A 568 1.15 36.41 -5.67
CA GLU A 568 0.88 35.26 -4.80
C GLU A 568 0.61 35.66 -3.34
N ASP A 569 -0.01 36.85 -3.13
CA ASP A 569 -0.30 37.38 -1.79
C ASP A 569 -1.69 36.95 -1.24
N GLY A 570 -2.46 36.22 -2.05
CA GLY A 570 -3.81 35.73 -1.76
C GLY A 570 -4.92 36.73 -2.08
N VAL A 571 -4.61 37.88 -2.69
CA VAL A 571 -5.56 38.96 -3.01
C VAL A 571 -5.26 39.54 -4.39
N VAL A 572 -6.20 39.39 -5.33
CA VAL A 572 -6.13 40.10 -6.61
C VAL A 572 -6.36 41.59 -6.39
N GLY A 573 -5.31 42.38 -6.61
CA GLY A 573 -5.32 43.79 -6.31
C GLY A 573 -4.36 44.64 -7.14
N GLY A 574 -3.97 45.75 -6.52
CA GLY A 574 -3.07 46.73 -7.15
C GLY A 574 -1.70 46.17 -7.55
N PRO A 575 -1.06 45.32 -6.73
CA PRO A 575 0.21 44.67 -7.07
C PRO A 575 0.11 43.78 -8.31
N ASP A 576 -0.92 42.94 -8.43
CA ASP A 576 -1.13 42.07 -9.59
C ASP A 576 -1.40 42.86 -10.85
N LEU A 577 -2.25 43.88 -10.75
CA LEU A 577 -2.48 44.79 -11.87
C LEU A 577 -1.17 45.48 -12.30
N ALA A 578 -0.30 45.83 -11.35
CA ALA A 578 1.00 46.41 -11.67
C ALA A 578 1.95 45.39 -12.32
N ALA A 579 1.93 44.13 -11.87
CA ALA A 579 2.68 43.03 -12.47
C ALA A 579 2.24 42.81 -13.93
N LEU A 580 0.94 42.69 -14.18
CA LEU A 580 0.36 42.57 -15.51
C LEU A 580 0.78 43.73 -16.43
N LEU A 581 0.57 44.96 -15.97
CA LEU A 581 0.91 46.16 -16.75
C LEU A 581 2.41 46.27 -17.04
N SER A 582 3.28 45.71 -16.20
CA SER A 582 4.72 45.67 -16.44
C SER A 582 5.12 44.74 -17.59
N LYS A 583 4.25 43.78 -17.94
CA LYS A 583 4.43 42.77 -18.99
C LYS A 583 3.54 43.00 -20.22
N TRP A 584 2.86 44.14 -20.29
CA TRP A 584 1.92 44.44 -21.37
C TRP A 584 2.55 44.34 -22.77
N GLY A 585 1.91 43.58 -23.66
CA GLY A 585 2.34 43.35 -25.04
C GLY A 585 3.53 42.40 -25.18
N THR A 586 3.86 41.63 -24.14
CA THR A 586 4.88 40.56 -24.17
C THR A 586 4.24 39.18 -24.24
N ASP A 587 5.05 38.15 -24.42
CA ASP A 587 4.69 36.72 -24.38
C ASP A 587 5.03 36.07 -23.02
N ASP A 588 5.00 36.87 -21.94
CA ASP A 588 5.33 36.40 -20.59
C ASP A 588 4.28 35.42 -20.10
N ALA A 589 4.65 34.14 -20.04
CA ALA A 589 3.75 33.04 -19.69
C ALA A 589 3.14 33.15 -18.28
N ALA A 590 3.72 33.93 -17.36
CA ALA A 590 3.14 34.11 -16.03
C ALA A 590 2.04 35.18 -16.01
N CYS A 591 2.00 36.06 -17.01
CA CYS A 591 0.99 37.11 -17.14
C CYS A 591 0.00 36.86 -18.28
N ASP A 592 0.23 35.84 -19.12
CA ASP A 592 -0.66 35.37 -20.19
C ASP A 592 -1.71 34.41 -19.63
N LEU A 593 -2.78 34.99 -19.07
CA LEU A 593 -3.79 34.30 -18.30
C LEU A 593 -4.82 33.56 -19.16
N ASP A 594 -4.99 33.93 -20.43
CA ASP A 594 -5.88 33.25 -21.37
C ASP A 594 -5.16 32.34 -22.37
N GLY A 595 -3.83 32.40 -22.41
CA GLY A 595 -2.97 31.54 -23.20
C GLY A 595 -2.94 31.87 -24.69
N ASP A 596 -3.32 33.10 -25.08
CA ASP A 596 -3.30 33.54 -26.49
C ASP A 596 -1.89 33.91 -27.00
N GLY A 597 -0.90 33.93 -26.10
CA GLY A 597 0.51 34.24 -26.38
C GLY A 597 0.86 35.72 -26.27
N ILE A 598 -0.07 36.60 -25.85
CA ILE A 598 0.14 38.04 -25.65
C ILE A 598 -0.56 38.53 -24.37
N VAL A 599 0.22 39.14 -23.47
CA VAL A 599 -0.34 39.84 -22.31
C VAL A 599 -1.04 41.14 -22.75
N GLY A 600 -2.34 41.25 -22.55
CA GLY A 600 -3.14 42.38 -22.99
C GLY A 600 -4.50 42.55 -22.31
N GLY A 601 -5.50 42.90 -23.12
CA GLY A 601 -6.80 43.34 -22.63
C GLY A 601 -7.66 42.21 -22.04
N ALA A 602 -7.42 40.97 -22.44
CA ALA A 602 -8.12 39.81 -21.93
C ALA A 602 -7.69 39.53 -20.48
N GLU A 603 -6.40 39.55 -20.22
CA GLU A 603 -5.78 39.33 -18.90
C GLU A 603 -6.21 40.43 -17.92
N LEU A 604 -6.27 41.68 -18.38
CA LEU A 604 -6.80 42.79 -17.58
C LEU A 604 -8.25 42.55 -17.17
N SER A 605 -9.06 41.96 -18.07
CA SER A 605 -10.45 41.65 -17.76
C SER A 605 -10.54 40.53 -16.72
N ILE A 606 -9.63 39.55 -16.77
CA ILE A 606 -9.50 38.45 -15.79
C ILE A 606 -9.11 39.01 -14.41
N ILE A 607 -8.10 39.90 -14.33
CA ILE A 607 -7.70 40.55 -13.06
C ILE A 607 -8.85 41.36 -12.46
N LEU A 608 -9.54 42.17 -13.27
CA LEU A 608 -10.64 43.00 -12.77
C LEU A 608 -11.87 42.18 -12.36
N ALA A 609 -12.13 41.07 -13.05
CA ALA A 609 -13.22 40.16 -12.70
C ALA A 609 -12.96 39.40 -11.38
N SER A 610 -11.69 39.18 -11.06
CA SER A 610 -11.26 38.44 -9.87
C SER A 610 -10.86 39.34 -8.70
N TRP A 611 -11.12 40.66 -8.79
CA TRP A 611 -10.63 41.66 -7.84
C TRP A 611 -11.14 41.42 -6.41
N GLY A 612 -10.22 41.23 -5.47
CA GLY A 612 -10.52 40.90 -4.09
C GLY A 612 -9.76 39.67 -3.59
N PRO A 613 -10.08 39.18 -2.38
CA PRO A 613 -9.51 37.95 -1.86
C PRO A 613 -9.80 36.79 -2.81
N CYS A 614 -8.82 35.91 -3.00
CA CYS A 614 -9.03 34.70 -3.77
C CYS A 614 -9.98 33.78 -3.00
N GLU A 615 -11.18 33.59 -3.55
CA GLU A 615 -12.20 32.75 -2.93
C GLU A 615 -11.84 31.27 -3.16
N THR A 616 -11.70 30.51 -2.08
CA THR A 616 -11.89 29.06 -2.14
C THR A 616 -13.34 28.84 -2.57
N GLU A 617 -13.60 27.97 -3.56
CA GLU A 617 -15.00 27.67 -3.90
C GLU A 617 -15.68 27.11 -2.64
N THR A 618 -16.54 27.91 -2.02
CA THR A 618 -17.51 27.42 -1.05
C THR A 618 -18.64 26.72 -1.83
N PRO A 619 -19.06 25.52 -1.39
CA PRO A 619 -20.09 24.74 -2.07
C PRO A 619 -21.44 25.46 -2.24
#